data_AF-A0A1U7LV80-F1
#
_entry.id   AF-A0A1U7LV80-F1
#
_cell.length_a   1.000
_cell.length_b   1.000
_cell.length_c   1.000
_cell.angle_alpha   90.00
_cell.angle_beta   90.00
_cell.angle_gamma   90.00
#
_symmetry.space_group_name_H-M   'P 1'
#
loop_
_entity.id
_entity.type
_entity.pdbx_description
1 polymer ?
#
loop_
_entity_poly.entity_id
_entity_poly.type
_entity_poly.pdbx_seq_one_letter_code
_entity_poly.pdbx_strand_id
1 'polypeptide(L)' 'MKFYPFFQNCIGTADGTHILAKVPTDKMGCFCNRKGDISHNVLSICTFNLQFCYILLGWEGSGHDSL' A
#
# COMPACT_ATOMS: atom_id res chain seq x y z
N MET A 1 18.03 -4.35 -10.21
CA MET A 1 17.33 -5.20 -11.21
C MET A 1 16.48 -6.35 -10.64
N LYS A 2 16.55 -6.69 -9.34
CA LYS A 2 15.90 -7.88 -8.74
C LYS A 2 14.37 -8.00 -8.97
N PHE A 3 13.68 -6.88 -9.18
CA PHE A 3 12.22 -6.86 -9.33
C PHE A 3 11.75 -6.61 -10.77
N TYR A 4 12.65 -6.32 -11.71
CA TYR A 4 12.31 -6.03 -13.10
C TYR A 4 11.36 -7.04 -13.78
N PRO A 5 11.46 -8.37 -13.52
CA PRO A 5 10.51 -9.34 -14.07
C PRO A 5 9.04 -9.10 -13.67
N PHE A 6 8.78 -8.53 -12.49
CA PHE A 6 7.42 -8.21 -12.02
C PHE A 6 6.85 -6.92 -12.62
N PHE A 7 7.72 -6.09 -13.22
CA PHE A 7 7.36 -4.80 -13.81
C PHE A 7 7.35 -4.84 -15.34
N GLN A 8 7.69 -5.97 -15.96
CA GLN A 8 7.64 -6.12 -17.40
C GLN A 8 6.18 -6.00 -17.85
N ASN A 9 5.85 -4.96 -18.63
CA ASN A 9 4.49 -4.58 -19.07
C ASN A 9 3.61 -3.87 -18.03
N CYS A 10 4.21 -3.21 -17.04
CA CYS A 10 3.48 -2.33 -16.13
C CYS A 10 3.21 -0.94 -16.77
N ILE A 11 1.97 -0.43 -16.67
CA ILE A 11 1.63 0.95 -17.07
C ILE A 11 2.17 1.97 -16.06
N GLY A 12 2.13 1.62 -14.78
CA GLY A 12 2.50 2.52 -13.70
C GLY A 12 2.22 1.92 -12.32
N THR A 13 2.77 2.58 -11.31
CA THR A 13 2.55 2.25 -9.91
C THR A 13 1.56 3.25 -9.31
N ALA A 14 0.58 2.77 -8.55
CA ALA A 14 -0.23 3.62 -7.70
C ALA A 14 0.25 3.47 -6.25
N ASP A 15 0.91 4.50 -5.73
CA ASP A 15 1.32 4.62 -4.34
C ASP A 15 0.35 5.54 -3.57
N GLY A 16 0.35 5.46 -2.24
CA GLY A 16 -0.49 6.34 -1.41
C GLY A 16 -1.98 5.98 -1.41
N THR A 17 -2.37 4.83 -1.96
CA THR A 17 -3.78 4.43 -2.01
C THR A 17 -4.20 3.81 -0.68
N HIS A 18 -5.13 4.45 0.02
CA HIS A 18 -5.67 3.92 1.27
C HIS A 18 -6.86 2.99 1.02
N ILE A 19 -6.72 1.73 1.43
CA ILE A 19 -7.83 0.77 1.47
C ILE A 19 -8.33 0.60 2.90
N LEU A 20 -9.64 0.48 3.10
CA LEU A 20 -10.21 0.21 4.42
C LEU A 20 -9.67 -1.11 4.96
N ALA A 21 -9.19 -1.09 6.20
CA ALA A 21 -8.65 -2.27 6.84
C ALA A 21 -9.64 -2.78 7.88
N LYS A 22 -9.95 -4.09 7.83
CA LYS A 22 -10.70 -4.76 8.88
C LYS A 22 -9.72 -5.48 9.78
N VAL A 23 -9.44 -4.90 10.94
CA VAL A 23 -8.45 -5.41 11.89
C VAL A 23 -9.09 -5.65 13.27
N PRO A 24 -8.58 -6.62 14.04
CA PRO A 24 -8.99 -6.82 15.43
C PRO A 24 -8.81 -5.54 16.25
N THR A 25 -9.70 -5.30 17.22
CA THR A 25 -9.73 -4.07 18.04
C THR A 25 -8.41 -3.80 18.75
N ASP A 26 -7.72 -4.84 19.21
CA ASP A 26 -6.41 -4.80 19.87
C ASP A 26 -5.28 -4.33 18.94
N LYS A 27 -5.48 -4.34 17.62
CA LYS A 27 -4.48 -3.91 16.63
C LYS A 27 -4.85 -2.62 15.89
N MET A 28 -6.03 -2.06 16.12
CA MET A 28 -6.51 -0.87 15.41
C MET A 28 -5.57 0.33 15.50
N GLY A 29 -4.91 0.51 16.65
CA GLY A 29 -3.98 1.62 16.87
C GLY A 29 -2.82 1.66 15.87
N CYS A 30 -2.42 0.51 15.35
CA CYS A 30 -1.30 0.38 14.45
C CYS A 30 -1.69 0.61 12.97
N PHE A 31 -2.98 0.46 12.63
CA PHE A 31 -3.55 0.68 11.29
C PHE A 31 -4.35 1.99 11.16
N CYS A 32 -4.28 2.85 12.17
CA CYS A 32 -4.94 4.13 12.18
C CYS A 32 -4.16 5.13 11.32
N ASN A 33 -4.80 5.73 10.32
CA ASN A 33 -4.20 6.79 9.52
C ASN A 33 -4.21 8.13 10.28
N ARG A 34 -3.57 9.16 9.72
CA ARG A 34 -3.51 10.50 10.33
C ARG A 34 -4.88 11.16 10.57
N LYS A 35 -5.93 10.69 9.89
CA LYS A 35 -7.31 11.18 10.02
C LYS A 35 -8.15 10.42 11.05
N GLY A 36 -7.60 9.35 11.64
CA GLY A 36 -8.34 8.51 12.59
C GLY A 36 -9.04 7.30 11.95
N ASP A 37 -8.98 7.14 10.62
CA ASP A 37 -9.60 6.00 9.94
C ASP A 37 -8.65 4.80 9.90
N ILE A 38 -9.23 3.61 10.01
CA ILE A 38 -8.48 2.35 9.94
C ILE A 38 -8.28 1.99 8.45
N SER A 39 -7.06 2.16 7.95
CA SER A 39 -6.75 1.93 6.54
C SER A 39 -5.30 1.48 6.32
N HIS A 40 -5.08 0.65 5.29
CA HIS A 40 -3.74 0.33 4.82
C HIS A 40 -3.37 1.26 3.66
N ASN A 41 -2.22 1.90 3.74
CA ASN A 41 -1.59 2.44 2.54
C ASN A 41 -1.13 1.27 1.67
N VAL A 42 -1.41 1.34 0.37
CA VAL A 42 -1.08 0.29 -0.59
C VAL A 42 -0.26 0.89 -1.72
N LEU A 43 0.86 0.23 -2.01
CA LEU A 43 1.54 0.34 -3.28
C LEU A 43 1.03 -0.77 -4.19
N SER A 44 0.43 -0.40 -5.31
CA SER A 44 -0.11 -1.35 -6.28
C SER A 44 0.50 -1.14 -7.66
N ILE A 45 0.64 -2.23 -8.39
CA ILE A 45 1.23 -2.28 -9.74
C ILE A 45 0.23 -2.97 -10.64
N CYS A 46 -0.10 -2.33 -11.75
CA CYS A 46 -1.11 -2.82 -12.69
C CYS A 46 -0.53 -3.07 -14.09
N THR A 47 -1.05 -4.11 -14.74
CA THR A 47 -0.78 -4.41 -16.15
C THR A 47 -1.62 -3.54 -17.09
N PHE A 48 -1.36 -3.66 -18.40
CA PHE A 48 -2.14 -3.01 -19.44
C PHE A 48 -3.64 -3.32 -19.41
N ASN A 49 -4.04 -4.44 -18.81
CA ASN A 49 -5.45 -4.85 -18.69
C ASN A 49 -6.10 -4.36 -17.40
N LEU A 50 -5.49 -3.39 -16.69
CA LEU A 50 -5.95 -2.88 -15.39
C LEU A 50 -6.05 -3.96 -14.30
N GLN A 51 -5.28 -5.04 -14.45
CA GLN A 51 -5.18 -6.11 -13.45
C GLN A 51 -4.00 -5.83 -12.53
N PHE A 52 -4.25 -5.86 -11.22
CA PHE A 52 -3.20 -5.79 -10.22
C PHE A 52 -2.32 -7.04 -10.31
N CYS A 53 -1.03 -6.84 -10.58
CA CYS A 53 -0.04 -7.93 -10.60
C CYS A 53 0.84 -7.94 -9.35
N TYR A 54 0.85 -6.85 -8.59
CA TYR A 54 1.53 -6.78 -7.32
C TYR A 54 0.86 -5.74 -6.43
N ILE A 55 0.68 -6.12 -5.17
CA ILE A 55 0.09 -5.30 -4.11
C ILE A 55 1.02 -5.45 -2.91
N LEU A 56 1.54 -4.32 -2.44
CA LEU A 56 2.33 -4.24 -1.22
C LEU A 56 1.59 -3.34 -0.23
N LEU A 57 1.37 -3.89 0.96
CA LEU A 57 0.83 -3.14 2.08
C LEU A 57 1.98 -2.33 2.70
N GLY A 58 1.75 -1.02 2.84
CA GLY A 58 2.61 -0.14 3.60
C GLY A 58 2.62 -0.54 5.07
N TRP A 59 3.79 -0.45 5.70
CA TRP A 59 3.97 -0.84 7.09
C TRP A 59 3.38 0.21 8.05
N GLU A 60 2.91 -0.24 9.20
CA GLU A 60 2.35 0.56 10.28
C GLU A 60 3.33 1.66 10.72
N GLY A 61 2.85 2.90 10.85
CA GLY A 61 3.55 3.94 11.61
C GLY A 61 4.74 4.65 10.95
N SER A 62 5.04 4.48 9.66
CA SER A 62 6.06 5.29 8.99
C SER A 62 5.53 6.67 8.61
N GLY A 63 5.40 7.54 9.61
CA GLY A 63 5.15 8.97 9.46
C GLY A 63 6.06 9.77 10.37
N HIS A 64 7.34 9.40 10.45
CA HIS A 64 8.39 10.32 10.89
C HIS A 64 9.23 10.66 9.67
N ASP A 65 8.84 11.73 8.97
CA ASP A 65 9.77 12.48 8.14
C ASP A 65 10.79 13.12 9.08
N SER A 66 11.84 12.36 9.41
CA SER A 66 13.13 12.94 9.76
C SER A 66 14.04 12.81 8.55
N LEU A 67 14.02 13.87 7.72
CA LEU A 67 15.23 14.49 7.18
C LEU A 67 15.06 16.01 7.28
#